data_AF-F8PPD5-F1
#
_entry.id   AF-F8PPD5-F1
#
_cell.length_a   1.000
_cell.length_b   1.000
_cell.length_c   1.000
_cell.angle_alpha   90.00
_cell.angle_beta   90.00
_cell.angle_gamma   90.00
#
_symmetry.space_group_name_H-M   'P 1'
#
loop_
_entity.id
_entity.type
_entity.pdbx_description
1 polymer ?
#
loop_
_entity_poly.entity_id
_entity_poly.type
_entity_poly.pdbx_seq_one_letter_code
_entity_poly.pdbx_strand_id
1 'polypeptide(L)'
;MSDPIHVTEFLTLTSTDAIKTTDHFRELVDIIRKEIPTFQSYHWGDRVQEPGIRQLIICFGDDPRDKYTPALLKSLDDKLNLISTSYERKFFVLNPFLPGKYFSAPYTEVIFATTKPDINLEEFNKVCNASLRPCDVFPGCYGTSWGYYIGKGEEIVMVLGWESPEHHQAFHKTDICKTTTAPFLEMVSDAKWFYIQARED
;
A
#
# COMPACT_ATOMS: atom_id res chain seq x y z
N MET A 1 -16.78 1.05 22.31
CA MET A 1 -16.79 1.59 20.93
C MET A 1 -15.68 0.87 20.21
N SER A 2 -15.97 0.19 19.10
CA SER A 2 -14.92 -0.40 18.27
C SER A 2 -14.08 0.72 17.67
N ASP A 3 -12.77 0.52 17.57
CA ASP A 3 -11.90 1.48 16.87
C ASP A 3 -12.39 1.65 15.42
N PRO A 4 -12.33 2.88 14.86
CA PRO A 4 -12.73 3.13 13.49
C PRO A 4 -11.91 2.26 12.52
N ILE A 5 -12.58 1.64 11.56
CA ILE A 5 -11.93 0.86 10.50
C ILE A 5 -11.34 1.85 9.53
N HIS A 6 -10.02 1.87 9.40
CA HIS A 6 -9.36 2.72 8.44
C HIS A 6 -9.06 1.97 7.14
N VAL A 7 -9.21 2.65 6.01
CA VAL A 7 -9.04 2.06 4.69
C VAL A 7 -7.95 2.79 3.92
N THR A 8 -7.08 2.03 3.27
CA THR A 8 -6.05 2.57 2.38
C THR A 8 -6.32 2.11 0.95
N GLU A 9 -6.44 3.06 0.04
CA GLU A 9 -6.51 2.81 -1.39
C GLU A 9 -5.10 2.84 -1.98
N PHE A 10 -4.71 1.75 -2.65
CA PHE A 10 -3.54 1.65 -3.51
C PHE A 10 -3.99 1.79 -4.95
N LEU A 11 -3.64 2.92 -5.56
CA LEU A 11 -3.90 3.22 -6.95
C LEU A 11 -2.61 3.08 -7.78
N THR A 12 -2.55 2.04 -8.59
CA THR A 12 -1.44 1.75 -9.49
C THR A 12 -1.72 2.39 -10.84
N LEU A 13 -0.78 3.17 -11.35
CA LEU A 13 -0.92 3.94 -12.59
C LEU A 13 0.22 3.60 -13.53
N THR A 14 -0.11 3.21 -14.76
CA THR A 14 0.88 2.96 -15.82
C THR A 14 0.87 4.11 -16.82
N SER A 15 2.03 4.55 -17.29
CA SER A 15 2.12 5.55 -18.37
C SER A 15 3.25 5.24 -19.35
N THR A 16 3.04 5.58 -20.63
CA THR A 16 4.04 5.47 -21.71
C THR A 16 4.94 6.68 -21.84
N ASP A 17 4.46 7.84 -21.40
CA ASP A 17 5.23 9.08 -21.30
C ASP A 17 5.39 9.41 -19.83
N ALA A 18 6.62 9.73 -19.39
CA ALA A 18 7.00 10.04 -18.02
C ALA A 18 5.84 10.70 -17.28
N ILE A 19 5.28 9.94 -16.34
CA ILE A 19 4.00 10.17 -15.69
C ILE A 19 3.81 11.67 -15.41
N LYS A 20 2.73 12.21 -15.97
CA LYS A 20 2.41 13.64 -16.10
C LYS A 20 2.67 14.43 -14.81
N THR A 21 2.91 15.72 -14.96
CA THR A 21 3.33 16.66 -13.90
C THR A 21 2.62 16.42 -12.56
N THR A 22 3.35 16.61 -11.45
CA THR A 22 2.84 16.48 -10.07
C THR A 22 1.49 17.18 -9.87
N ASP A 23 1.22 18.26 -10.60
CA ASP A 23 -0.04 19.00 -10.55
C ASP A 23 -1.27 18.15 -10.85
N HIS A 24 -1.21 17.25 -11.82
CA HIS A 24 -2.38 16.42 -12.14
C HIS A 24 -2.70 15.39 -11.05
N PHE A 25 -1.70 14.97 -10.27
CA PHE A 25 -1.89 14.12 -9.10
C PHE A 25 -2.58 14.89 -7.99
N ARG A 26 -2.12 16.12 -7.74
CA ARG A 26 -2.73 17.02 -6.75
C ARG A 26 -4.19 17.30 -7.10
N GLU A 27 -4.49 17.58 -8.37
CA GLU A 27 -5.88 17.75 -8.84
C GLU A 27 -6.75 16.49 -8.61
N LEU A 28 -6.23 15.29 -8.88
CA LEU A 28 -6.95 14.04 -8.60
C LEU A 28 -7.25 13.90 -7.10
N VAL A 29 -6.25 14.17 -6.25
CA VAL A 29 -6.39 14.14 -4.79
C VAL A 29 -7.38 15.20 -4.31
N ASP A 30 -7.37 16.39 -4.90
CA ASP A 30 -8.29 17.47 -4.53
C ASP A 30 -9.75 17.13 -4.86
N ILE A 31 -10.01 16.40 -5.97
CA ILE A 31 -11.33 15.84 -6.25
C ILE A 31 -11.76 14.90 -5.12
N ILE A 32 -10.89 13.99 -4.69
CA ILE A 32 -11.20 13.04 -3.61
C ILE A 32 -11.41 13.75 -2.28
N ARG A 33 -10.49 14.65 -1.90
CA ARG A 33 -10.54 15.41 -0.64
C ARG A 33 -11.81 16.23 -0.51
N LYS A 34 -12.27 16.84 -1.61
CA LYS A 34 -13.48 17.66 -1.61
C LYS A 34 -14.74 16.84 -1.40
N GLU A 35 -14.81 15.65 -1.98
CA GLU A 35 -16.04 14.86 -2.06
C GLU A 35 -16.08 13.72 -1.01
N ILE A 36 -14.95 13.33 -0.41
CA ILE A 36 -14.84 12.26 0.58
C ILE A 36 -14.43 12.84 1.94
N PRO A 37 -15.39 13.08 2.86
CA PRO A 37 -15.13 13.73 4.16
C PRO A 37 -14.13 12.99 5.06
N THR A 38 -13.93 11.70 4.83
CA THR A 38 -13.03 10.85 5.60
C THR A 38 -11.65 10.72 5.00
N PHE A 39 -11.33 11.46 3.94
CA PHE A 39 -9.96 11.62 3.46
C PHE A 39 -9.05 12.09 4.60
N GLN A 40 -7.89 11.44 4.79
CA GLN A 40 -6.92 11.78 5.84
C GLN A 40 -5.60 12.28 5.25
N SER A 41 -4.99 11.48 4.38
CA SER A 41 -3.70 11.78 3.76
C SER A 41 -3.56 11.06 2.43
N TYR A 42 -2.52 11.42 1.68
CA TYR A 42 -2.06 10.67 0.53
C TYR A 42 -0.53 10.67 0.46
N HIS A 43 0.01 9.66 -0.20
CA HIS A 43 1.43 9.48 -0.45
C HIS A 43 1.59 8.98 -1.88
N TRP A 44 2.69 9.32 -2.54
CA TRP A 44 2.91 8.84 -3.89
C TRP A 44 4.40 8.71 -4.22
N GLY A 45 4.68 7.92 -5.25
CA GLY A 45 6.02 7.78 -5.78
C GLY A 45 6.07 6.80 -6.94
N ASP A 46 7.17 6.85 -7.67
CA ASP A 46 7.43 5.93 -8.79
C ASP A 46 7.96 4.60 -8.24
N ARG A 47 7.58 3.49 -8.88
CA ARG A 47 8.13 2.18 -8.54
C ARG A 47 9.60 2.12 -8.95
N VAL A 48 10.45 1.74 -8.01
CA VAL A 48 11.91 1.67 -8.24
C VAL A 48 12.26 0.57 -9.24
N GLN A 49 11.61 -0.58 -9.13
CA GLN A 49 11.86 -1.76 -9.97
C GLN A 49 11.15 -1.70 -11.34
N GLU A 50 10.10 -0.88 -11.46
CA GLU A 50 9.23 -0.83 -12.64
C GLU A 50 9.04 0.63 -13.10
N PRO A 51 10.05 1.21 -13.79
CA PRO A 51 9.93 2.55 -14.33
C PRO A 51 8.70 2.71 -15.22
N GLY A 52 7.98 3.83 -15.08
CA GLY A 52 6.72 4.06 -15.79
C GLY A 52 5.47 3.60 -15.04
N ILE A 53 5.64 3.01 -13.84
CA ILE A 53 4.55 2.74 -12.91
C ILE A 53 4.66 3.66 -11.70
N ARG A 54 3.57 4.35 -11.36
CA ARG A 54 3.44 5.16 -10.13
C ARG A 54 2.39 4.57 -9.22
N GLN A 55 2.67 4.65 -7.92
CA GLN A 55 1.71 4.35 -6.88
C GLN A 55 1.22 5.66 -6.28
N LEU A 56 -0.11 5.84 -6.25
CA LEU A 56 -0.77 6.79 -5.38
C LEU A 56 -1.44 5.99 -4.26
N ILE A 57 -1.19 6.38 -3.01
CA ILE A 57 -1.70 5.73 -1.82
C ILE A 57 -2.55 6.75 -1.08
N ILE A 58 -3.82 6.44 -0.82
CA ILE A 58 -4.76 7.38 -0.19
C ILE A 58 -5.32 6.73 1.07
N CYS A 59 -5.26 7.46 2.18
CA CYS A 59 -5.68 6.98 3.48
C CYS A 59 -7.02 7.62 3.87
N PHE A 60 -7.96 6.80 4.32
CA PHE A 60 -9.31 7.19 4.72
C PHE A 60 -9.63 6.76 6.15
N GLY A 61 -10.45 7.54 6.83
CA GLY A 61 -10.97 7.25 8.18
C GLY A 61 -12.05 6.17 8.24
N ASP A 62 -12.59 5.77 7.09
CA ASP A 62 -13.54 4.68 6.88
C ASP A 62 -13.46 4.17 5.43
N ASP A 63 -14.30 3.20 5.06
CA ASP A 63 -14.39 2.70 3.68
C ASP A 63 -15.00 3.79 2.76
N PRO A 64 -14.27 4.30 1.75
CA PRO A 64 -14.77 5.37 0.89
C PRO A 64 -15.70 4.88 -0.23
N ARG A 65 -15.84 3.56 -0.43
CA ARG A 65 -16.48 3.00 -1.63
C ARG A 65 -17.98 3.29 -1.70
N ASP A 66 -18.65 3.43 -0.56
CA ASP A 66 -20.07 3.79 -0.48
C ASP A 66 -20.32 5.28 -0.80
N LYS A 67 -19.29 6.11 -0.71
CA LYS A 67 -19.32 7.55 -1.02
C LYS A 67 -18.97 7.85 -2.48
N TYR A 68 -18.50 6.87 -3.25
CA TYR A 68 -18.23 7.01 -4.66
C TYR A 68 -19.53 7.07 -5.49
N THR A 69 -20.06 8.29 -5.61
CA THR A 69 -21.19 8.57 -6.51
C THR A 69 -20.80 8.37 -7.97
N PRO A 70 -21.76 8.11 -8.89
CA PRO A 70 -21.46 8.01 -10.32
C PRO A 70 -20.78 9.26 -10.90
N ALA A 71 -21.13 10.45 -10.43
CA ALA A 71 -20.53 11.71 -10.88
C ALA A 71 -19.07 11.84 -10.41
N LEU A 72 -18.78 11.43 -9.17
CA LEU A 72 -17.43 11.39 -8.64
C LEU A 72 -16.58 10.36 -9.38
N LEU A 73 -17.08 9.13 -9.55
CA LEU A 73 -16.37 8.08 -10.32
C LEU A 73 -16.04 8.54 -11.72
N LYS A 74 -17.01 9.14 -12.44
CA LYS A 74 -16.76 9.70 -13.76
C LYS A 74 -15.65 10.76 -13.73
N SER A 75 -15.66 11.66 -12.75
CA SER A 75 -14.64 12.73 -12.63
C SER A 75 -13.25 12.15 -12.34
N LEU A 76 -13.17 11.11 -11.51
CA LEU A 76 -11.93 10.40 -11.23
C LEU A 76 -11.45 9.67 -12.49
N ASP A 77 -12.32 8.92 -13.17
CA ASP A 77 -11.97 8.17 -14.38
C ASP A 77 -11.51 9.10 -15.51
N ASP A 78 -12.19 10.23 -15.74
CA ASP A 78 -11.78 11.24 -16.72
C ASP A 78 -10.36 11.75 -16.41
N LYS A 79 -10.05 12.00 -15.13
CA LYS A 79 -8.73 12.46 -14.69
C LYS A 79 -7.67 11.35 -14.79
N LEU A 80 -8.02 10.11 -14.47
CA LEU A 80 -7.13 8.96 -14.55
C LEU A 80 -6.76 8.60 -15.98
N ASN A 81 -7.74 8.59 -16.88
CA ASN A 81 -7.54 8.40 -18.32
C ASN A 81 -6.70 9.53 -18.94
N LEU A 82 -6.74 10.74 -18.35
CA LEU A 82 -5.85 11.80 -18.76
C LEU A 82 -4.40 11.53 -18.35
N ILE A 83 -4.12 10.92 -17.20
CA ILE A 83 -2.75 10.80 -16.66
C ILE A 83 -2.09 9.44 -16.79
N SER A 84 -2.85 8.42 -17.19
CA SER A 84 -2.39 7.03 -17.27
C SER A 84 -2.93 6.35 -18.53
N THR A 85 -2.19 5.37 -19.02
CA THR A 85 -2.67 4.45 -20.06
C THR A 85 -3.52 3.33 -19.48
N SER A 86 -3.29 2.98 -18.22
CA SER A 86 -4.10 2.06 -17.43
C SER A 86 -3.96 2.35 -15.94
N TYR A 87 -4.98 1.97 -15.17
CA TYR A 87 -4.96 2.09 -13.73
C TYR A 87 -5.66 0.91 -13.04
N GLU A 88 -5.25 0.64 -11.80
CA GLU A 88 -5.85 -0.36 -10.92
C GLU A 88 -6.04 0.24 -9.52
N ARG A 89 -7.21 0.00 -8.91
CA ARG A 89 -7.56 0.48 -7.56
C ARG A 89 -7.75 -0.72 -6.65
N LYS A 90 -7.02 -0.78 -5.54
CA LYS A 90 -7.20 -1.79 -4.49
C LYS A 90 -7.37 -1.14 -3.13
N PHE A 91 -8.32 -1.62 -2.33
CA PHE A 91 -8.63 -1.07 -1.01
C PHE A 91 -8.26 -2.09 0.05
N PHE A 92 -7.53 -1.67 1.09
CA PHE A 92 -7.10 -2.56 2.17
C PHE A 92 -7.41 -1.97 3.54
N VAL A 93 -7.77 -2.83 4.50
CA VAL A 93 -7.80 -2.47 5.93
C VAL A 93 -6.45 -2.79 6.54
N LEU A 94 -5.63 -1.77 6.77
CA LEU A 94 -4.29 -1.91 7.31
C LEU A 94 -4.29 -2.02 8.85
N ASN A 95 -3.38 -2.83 9.39
CA ASN A 95 -3.17 -3.10 10.80
C ASN A 95 -1.65 -3.24 11.11
N PRO A 96 -1.10 -2.44 12.05
CA PRO A 96 -1.74 -1.30 12.70
C PRO A 96 -1.97 -0.14 11.71
N PHE A 97 -3.11 0.54 11.82
CA PHE A 97 -3.34 1.75 11.03
C PHE A 97 -2.61 2.94 11.65
N LEU A 98 -1.35 3.11 11.27
CA LEU A 98 -0.56 4.33 11.49
C LEU A 98 0.13 4.74 10.18
N PRO A 99 -0.64 5.09 9.12
CA PRO A 99 -0.11 5.30 7.77
C PRO A 99 1.06 6.28 7.75
N GLY A 100 1.05 7.27 8.63
CA GLY A 100 2.09 8.29 8.70
C GLY A 100 3.51 7.75 8.92
N LYS A 101 3.71 6.67 9.70
CA LYS A 101 5.09 6.24 10.04
C LYS A 101 5.81 5.63 8.84
N TYR A 102 5.26 4.56 8.27
CA TYR A 102 5.90 3.83 7.19
C TYR A 102 5.80 4.53 5.83
N PHE A 103 4.80 5.37 5.59
CA PHE A 103 4.74 6.21 4.39
C PHE A 103 5.54 7.52 4.49
N SER A 104 6.06 7.87 5.67
CA SER A 104 7.05 8.97 5.82
C SER A 104 8.48 8.54 5.52
N ALA A 105 8.71 7.24 5.32
CA ALA A 105 10.03 6.72 5.00
C ALA A 105 10.45 7.16 3.58
N PRO A 106 11.76 7.39 3.34
CA PRO A 106 12.28 7.69 2.00
C PRO A 106 11.91 6.64 0.95
N TYR A 107 11.84 5.36 1.37
CA TYR A 107 11.37 4.26 0.56
C TYR A 107 10.27 3.50 1.28
N THR A 108 9.15 3.27 0.60
CA THR A 108 8.11 2.36 1.07
C THR A 108 8.15 1.09 0.24
N GLU A 109 8.40 -0.05 0.87
CA GLU A 109 8.17 -1.36 0.29
C GLU A 109 6.68 -1.71 0.36
N VAL A 110 6.15 -2.19 -0.75
CA VAL A 110 4.78 -2.71 -0.84
C VAL A 110 4.85 -4.12 -1.37
N ILE A 111 4.21 -5.05 -0.66
CA ILE A 111 4.11 -6.46 -1.03
C ILE A 111 2.63 -6.79 -1.18
N PHE A 112 2.19 -7.06 -2.41
CA PHE A 112 0.89 -7.69 -2.64
C PHE A 112 1.07 -9.19 -2.67
N ALA A 113 0.30 -9.92 -1.88
CA ALA A 113 0.33 -11.37 -1.87
C ALA A 113 -1.09 -11.94 -1.90
N THR A 114 -1.20 -13.16 -2.40
CA THR A 114 -2.45 -13.92 -2.39
C THR A 114 -2.26 -15.10 -1.44
N THR A 115 -3.15 -15.26 -0.47
CA THR A 115 -3.10 -16.42 0.42
C THR A 115 -3.41 -17.69 -0.35
N LYS A 116 -3.02 -18.85 0.18
CA LYS A 116 -3.51 -20.13 -0.34
C LYS A 116 -4.99 -20.28 0.02
N PRO A 117 -5.75 -21.09 -0.73
CA PRO A 117 -7.11 -21.45 -0.37
C PRO A 117 -7.16 -22.11 1.01
N ASP A 118 -8.28 -21.92 1.71
CA ASP A 118 -8.62 -22.59 2.97
C ASP A 118 -7.63 -22.37 4.13
N ILE A 119 -6.80 -21.32 4.07
CA ILE A 119 -5.91 -20.99 5.19
C ILE A 119 -6.71 -20.61 6.45
N ASN A 120 -6.17 -20.95 7.60
CA ASN A 120 -6.67 -20.42 8.86
C ASN A 120 -6.27 -18.95 8.99
N LEU A 121 -7.22 -18.03 8.81
CA LEU A 121 -6.98 -16.58 8.87
C LEU A 121 -6.45 -16.12 10.24
N GLU A 122 -6.88 -16.74 11.35
CA GLU A 122 -6.38 -16.37 12.67
C GLU A 122 -4.89 -16.73 12.82
N GLU A 123 -4.50 -17.90 12.33
CA GLU A 123 -3.10 -18.32 12.29
C GLU A 123 -2.28 -17.44 11.34
N PHE A 124 -2.82 -17.14 10.16
CA PHE A 124 -2.17 -16.25 9.20
C PHE A 124 -1.93 -14.85 9.76
N ASN A 125 -2.88 -14.29 10.52
CA ASN A 125 -2.70 -13.02 11.24
C ASN A 125 -1.51 -13.09 12.21
N LYS A 126 -1.36 -14.20 12.94
CA LYS A 126 -0.24 -14.40 13.86
C LYS A 126 1.08 -14.47 13.10
N VAL A 127 1.10 -15.17 11.97
CA VAL A 127 2.28 -15.26 11.08
C VAL A 127 2.67 -13.90 10.50
N CYS A 128 1.71 -13.11 10.01
CA CYS A 128 1.99 -11.76 9.50
C CYS A 128 2.60 -10.86 10.58
N ASN A 129 1.98 -10.83 11.77
CA ASN A 129 2.49 -10.05 12.90
C ASN A 129 3.90 -10.52 13.35
N ALA A 130 4.13 -11.84 13.39
CA ALA A 130 5.42 -12.40 13.75
C ALA A 130 6.50 -12.09 12.70
N SER A 131 6.13 -12.06 11.41
CA SER A 131 7.04 -11.75 10.31
C SER A 131 7.51 -10.29 10.33
N LEU A 132 6.61 -9.36 10.69
CA LEU A 132 6.87 -7.92 10.64
C LEU A 132 7.49 -7.35 11.91
N ARG A 133 7.26 -7.97 13.07
CA ARG A 133 7.79 -7.49 14.36
C ARG A 133 9.31 -7.32 14.39
N PRO A 134 10.14 -8.23 13.82
CA PRO A 134 11.58 -8.02 13.74
C PRO A 134 11.97 -6.86 12.79
N CYS A 135 11.19 -6.63 11.73
CA CYS A 135 11.39 -5.50 10.83
C CYS A 135 11.23 -4.18 11.57
N ASP A 136 10.14 -4.04 12.35
CA ASP A 136 9.78 -2.81 13.08
C ASP A 136 10.87 -2.30 14.03
N VAL A 137 11.74 -3.18 14.52
CA VAL A 137 12.82 -2.84 15.45
C VAL A 137 14.20 -2.83 14.79
N PHE A 138 14.28 -3.12 13.49
CA PHE A 138 15.54 -3.13 12.75
C PHE A 138 15.99 -1.70 12.43
N PRO A 139 17.27 -1.34 12.61
CA PRO A 139 17.78 -0.03 12.25
C PRO A 139 17.48 0.35 10.79
N GLY A 140 16.94 1.54 10.58
CA GLY A 140 16.52 2.04 9.26
C GLY A 140 15.11 1.61 8.85
N CYS A 141 14.36 0.86 9.66
CA CYS A 141 12.93 0.67 9.48
C CYS A 141 12.14 1.77 10.21
N TYR A 142 11.18 2.38 9.52
CA TYR A 142 10.31 3.43 10.05
C TYR A 142 9.02 2.86 10.64
N GLY A 143 8.67 1.64 10.22
CA GLY A 143 7.52 0.89 10.69
C GLY A 143 6.97 -0.04 9.61
N THR A 144 6.03 -0.87 10.01
CA THR A 144 5.35 -1.82 9.16
C THR A 144 3.85 -1.83 9.39
N SER A 145 3.12 -2.31 8.40
CA SER A 145 1.70 -2.62 8.49
C SER A 145 1.36 -3.70 7.48
N TRP A 146 0.25 -4.40 7.70
CA TRP A 146 -0.31 -5.31 6.71
C TRP A 146 -1.84 -5.27 6.76
N GLY A 147 -2.51 -5.77 5.75
CA GLY A 147 -3.96 -5.69 5.71
C GLY A 147 -4.62 -6.56 4.65
N TYR A 148 -5.92 -6.76 4.82
CA TYR A 148 -6.74 -7.54 3.89
C TYR A 148 -7.39 -6.65 2.84
N TYR A 149 -7.45 -7.16 1.62
CA TYR A 149 -8.21 -6.55 0.54
C TYR A 149 -9.72 -6.55 0.89
N ILE A 150 -10.40 -5.42 0.70
CA ILE A 150 -11.83 -5.29 1.03
C ILE A 150 -12.75 -5.76 -0.13
N GLY A 151 -12.18 -6.25 -1.23
CA GLY A 151 -12.94 -6.84 -2.33
C GLY A 151 -13.19 -8.34 -2.16
N LYS A 152 -13.54 -9.01 -3.27
CA LYS A 152 -13.60 -10.46 -3.31
C LYS A 152 -12.20 -11.01 -3.55
N GLY A 153 -11.69 -11.83 -2.65
CA GLY A 153 -10.44 -12.55 -2.87
C GLY A 153 -9.65 -12.80 -1.59
N GLU A 154 -8.52 -13.46 -1.81
CA GLU A 154 -7.54 -13.91 -0.81
C GLU A 154 -6.32 -12.98 -0.80
N GLU A 155 -6.49 -11.72 -1.21
CA GLU A 155 -5.38 -10.77 -1.34
C GLU A 155 -5.09 -10.05 -0.03
N ILE A 156 -3.80 -9.88 0.24
CA ILE A 156 -3.26 -9.08 1.35
C ILE A 156 -2.20 -8.12 0.82
N VAL A 157 -1.96 -7.08 1.61
CA VAL A 157 -0.83 -6.17 1.40
C VAL A 157 0.04 -6.14 2.65
N MET A 158 1.35 -6.11 2.48
CA MET A 158 2.30 -5.67 3.50
C MET A 158 2.96 -4.39 3.04
N VAL A 159 3.20 -3.49 3.99
CA VAL A 159 3.79 -2.18 3.77
C VAL A 159 4.90 -1.99 4.79
N LEU A 160 6.09 -1.64 4.33
CA LEU A 160 7.25 -1.41 5.20
C LEU A 160 7.93 -0.11 4.80
N GLY A 161 8.22 0.75 5.79
CA GLY A 161 8.98 1.97 5.57
C GLY A 161 10.46 1.73 5.84
N TRP A 162 11.32 2.09 4.88
CA TRP A 162 12.77 1.93 4.93
C TRP A 162 13.49 3.24 4.65
N GLU A 163 14.61 3.45 5.36
CA GLU A 163 15.56 4.53 5.08
C GLU A 163 16.16 4.38 3.67
N SER A 164 16.47 3.15 3.27
CA SER A 164 16.91 2.81 1.92
C SER A 164 16.65 1.34 1.59
N PRO A 165 16.62 0.95 0.29
CA PRO A 165 16.55 -0.46 -0.11
C PRO A 165 17.67 -1.33 0.48
N GLU A 166 18.86 -0.77 0.72
CA GLU A 166 19.99 -1.46 1.32
C GLU A 166 19.73 -1.86 2.77
N HIS A 167 18.95 -1.07 3.53
CA HIS A 167 18.54 -1.43 4.89
C HIS A 167 17.63 -2.66 4.89
N HIS A 168 16.66 -2.74 3.97
CA HIS A 168 15.88 -3.96 3.79
C HIS A 168 16.78 -5.14 3.39
N GLN A 169 17.69 -4.96 2.43
CA GLN A 169 18.61 -6.03 2.02
C GLN A 169 19.51 -6.50 3.17
N ALA A 170 19.92 -5.61 4.08
CA ALA A 170 20.66 -5.96 5.27
C ALA A 170 19.80 -6.79 6.24
N PHE A 171 18.55 -6.38 6.48
CA PHE A 171 17.59 -7.14 7.28
C PHE A 171 17.35 -8.55 6.69
N HIS A 172 17.15 -8.66 5.37
CA HIS A 172 16.89 -9.92 4.67
C HIS A 172 18.03 -10.95 4.83
N LYS A 173 19.26 -10.51 5.10
CA LYS A 173 20.42 -11.40 5.32
C LYS A 173 20.46 -11.97 6.75
N THR A 174 19.71 -11.39 7.68
CA THR A 174 19.70 -11.83 9.08
C THR A 174 19.00 -13.18 9.24
N ASP A 175 19.41 -13.96 10.24
CA ASP A 175 18.76 -15.24 10.53
C ASP A 175 17.35 -15.06 11.08
N ILE A 176 17.10 -13.96 11.81
CA ILE A 176 15.75 -13.65 12.30
C ILE A 176 14.78 -13.47 11.14
N CYS A 177 15.15 -12.72 10.09
CA CYS A 177 14.30 -12.57 8.91
C CYS A 177 13.99 -13.93 8.28
N LYS A 178 15.02 -14.75 8.02
CA LYS A 178 14.83 -16.08 7.39
C LYS A 178 13.87 -16.96 8.19
N THR A 179 14.00 -16.95 9.53
CA THR A 179 13.15 -17.77 10.40
C THR A 179 11.73 -17.23 10.48
N THR A 180 11.53 -15.91 10.51
CA THR A 180 10.20 -15.33 10.69
C THR A 180 9.40 -15.19 9.40
N THR A 181 10.05 -15.06 8.23
CA THR A 181 9.34 -14.94 6.94
C THR A 181 9.00 -16.27 6.28
N ALA A 182 9.70 -17.36 6.61
CA ALA A 182 9.44 -18.67 6.01
C ALA A 182 7.97 -19.15 6.20
N PRO A 183 7.35 -19.05 7.40
CA PRO A 183 5.96 -19.43 7.58
C PRO A 183 4.99 -18.60 6.72
N PHE A 184 5.28 -17.32 6.52
CA PHE A 184 4.47 -16.47 5.65
C PHE A 184 4.50 -16.98 4.20
N LEU A 185 5.70 -17.29 3.68
CA LEU A 185 5.89 -17.82 2.33
C LEU A 185 5.19 -19.17 2.13
N GLU A 186 5.08 -19.98 3.18
CA GLU A 186 4.34 -21.25 3.14
C GLU A 186 2.82 -21.06 3.03
N MET A 187 2.28 -19.92 3.44
CA MET A 187 0.83 -19.64 3.46
C MET A 187 0.33 -18.82 2.25
N VAL A 188 1.23 -18.30 1.41
CA VAL A 188 0.88 -17.53 0.21
C VAL A 188 1.12 -18.34 -1.07
N SER A 189 0.30 -18.08 -2.08
CA SER A 189 0.37 -18.72 -3.40
C SER A 189 1.15 -17.89 -4.42
N ASP A 190 1.10 -16.57 -4.30
CA ASP A 190 1.88 -15.61 -5.09
C ASP A 190 2.21 -14.39 -4.23
N ALA A 191 3.32 -13.74 -4.54
CA ALA A 191 3.73 -12.48 -3.92
C ALA A 191 4.50 -11.62 -4.93
N LYS A 192 4.11 -10.35 -5.03
CA LYS A 192 4.77 -9.32 -5.81
C LYS A 192 5.16 -8.18 -4.90
N TRP A 193 6.39 -7.72 -5.02
CA TRP A 193 6.91 -6.65 -4.18
C TRP A 193 7.64 -5.61 -5.01
N PHE A 194 7.59 -4.37 -4.55
CA PHE A 194 8.29 -3.25 -5.14
C PHE A 194 8.55 -2.17 -4.08
N TYR A 195 9.51 -1.30 -4.35
CA TYR A 195 9.68 -0.07 -3.59
C TYR A 195 9.03 1.09 -4.32
N ILE A 196 8.50 2.00 -3.53
CA ILE A 196 8.07 3.33 -3.93
C ILE A 196 9.08 4.28 -3.32
N GLN A 197 9.76 5.08 -4.15
CA GLN A 197 10.54 6.19 -3.62
C GLN A 197 9.57 7.32 -3.29
N ALA A 198 9.42 7.63 -1.99
CA ALA A 198 8.53 8.68 -1.55
C ALA A 198 8.94 10.01 -2.18
N ARG A 199 7.94 10.71 -2.72
CA ARG A 199 8.12 12.10 -3.16
C ARG A 199 7.52 12.99 -2.09
N GLU A 200 8.33 13.93 -1.60
CA GLU A 200 7.82 15.00 -0.75
C GLU A 200 6.92 15.91 -1.58
N ASP A 201 5.83 16.38 -0.98
CA ASP A 201 4.97 17.44 -1.53
C ASP A 201 5.30 18.81 -0.92
#